data_AF-A0A429Y4R8-F1
#
_entry.id   AF-A0A429Y4R8-F1
#
_cell.length_a   1.000
_cell.length_b   1.000
_cell.length_c   1.000
_cell.angle_alpha   90.00
_cell.angle_beta   90.00
_cell.angle_gamma   90.00
#
_symmetry.space_group_name_H-M   'P 1'
#
loop_
_entity.id
_entity.type
_entity.pdbx_description
1 polymer ?
#
loop_
_entity_poly.entity_id
_entity_poly.type
_entity_poly.pdbx_seq_one_letter_code
_entity_poly.pdbx_strand_id
1 'polypeptide(L)'
;MLMLVYKTTRNILIGFGIANISLLIFILIAGSNGWTQMDMGFLRAQVIGSMAYGAFCGIVSLVFESDRMSLIQKTSIQLFAFVFGYGIFGYALGWFRSFENMLLMFTIYIVIYMIIWLCIYFFQRRLADELNKGIR
;
A
#
# COMPACT_ATOMS: atom_id res chain seq x y z
N MET A 1 9.85 -16.20 -17.23
CA MET A 1 8.60 -16.60 -16.54
C MET A 1 8.82 -16.85 -15.05
N LEU A 2 9.74 -17.75 -14.66
CA LEU A 2 10.02 -18.06 -13.24
C LEU A 2 10.36 -16.84 -12.38
N MET A 3 11.19 -15.92 -12.91
CA MET A 3 11.62 -14.71 -12.20
C MET A 3 10.47 -13.71 -11.97
N LEU A 4 9.50 -13.63 -12.88
CA LEU A 4 8.33 -12.76 -12.72
C LEU A 4 7.38 -13.33 -11.64
N VAL A 5 7.17 -14.64 -11.64
CA VAL A 5 6.37 -15.33 -10.62
C VAL A 5 6.97 -15.11 -9.23
N TYR A 6 8.29 -15.29 -9.09
CA TYR A 6 8.98 -15.05 -7.83
C TYR A 6 8.78 -13.62 -7.30
N LYS A 7 8.99 -12.61 -8.16
CA LYS A 7 8.84 -11.20 -7.77
C LYS A 7 7.39 -10.86 -7.41
N THR A 8 6.43 -11.42 -8.14
CA THR A 8 4.99 -11.26 -7.85
C THR A 8 4.67 -11.83 -6.47
N THR A 9 5.06 -13.08 -6.19
CA THR A 9 4.83 -13.71 -4.89
C THR A 9 5.50 -12.94 -3.77
N ARG A 10 6.75 -12.51 -3.95
CA ARG A 10 7.47 -11.68 -2.97
C ARG A 10 6.71 -10.38 -2.66
N ASN A 11 6.26 -9.65 -3.68
CA ASN A 11 5.57 -8.38 -3.48
C ASN A 11 4.20 -8.57 -2.80
N ILE A 12 3.49 -9.65 -3.11
CA ILE A 12 2.25 -10.02 -2.41
C ILE A 12 2.52 -10.28 -0.93
N LEU A 13 3.56 -11.04 -0.59
CA LEU A 13 3.93 -11.34 0.79
C LEU A 13 4.33 -10.08 1.57
N ILE A 14 5.04 -9.15 0.94
CA ILE A 14 5.33 -7.82 1.53
C ILE A 14 4.02 -7.07 1.79
N GLY A 15 3.08 -7.10 0.84
CA GLY A 15 1.75 -6.52 1.00
C GLY A 15 0.97 -7.09 2.19
N PHE A 16 1.01 -8.41 2.38
CA PHE A 16 0.43 -9.06 3.56
C PHE A 16 1.08 -8.61 4.86
N GLY A 17 2.41 -8.47 4.87
CA GLY A 17 3.14 -7.95 6.04
C GLY A 17 2.67 -6.55 6.42
N ILE A 18 2.58 -5.64 5.46
CA ILE A 18 2.12 -4.26 5.68
C ILE A 18 0.66 -4.24 6.17
N ALA A 19 -0.22 -5.06 5.60
CA ALA A 19 -1.61 -5.18 6.03
C ALA A 19 -1.76 -5.71 7.47
N ASN A 20 -0.89 -6.62 7.90
CA ASN A 20 -0.91 -7.10 9.28
C ASN A 20 -0.36 -6.07 10.26
N ILE A 21 0.61 -5.25 9.85
CA ILE A 21 1.10 -4.12 10.67
C ILE A 21 -0.02 -3.10 10.86
N SER A 22 -0.78 -2.76 9.82
CA SER A 22 -1.91 -1.84 9.95
C SER A 22 -3.02 -2.40 10.84
N LEU A 23 -3.31 -3.71 10.73
CA LEU A 23 -4.25 -4.38 11.63
C LEU A 23 -3.77 -4.38 13.09
N LEU A 24 -2.48 -4.61 13.33
CA LEU A 24 -1.91 -4.54 14.68
C LEU A 24 -2.07 -3.14 15.27
N ILE A 25 -1.77 -2.09 14.50
CA ILE A 25 -1.99 -0.70 14.92
C ILE A 25 -3.46 -0.47 15.28
N PHE A 26 -4.38 -0.95 14.45
CA PHE A 26 -5.82 -0.86 14.74
C PHE A 26 -6.19 -1.55 16.05
N ILE A 27 -5.72 -2.79 16.28
CA ILE A 27 -6.02 -3.55 17.50
C ILE A 27 -5.45 -2.85 18.74
N LEU A 28 -4.23 -2.31 18.66
CA LEU A 28 -3.61 -1.57 19.77
C LEU A 28 -4.42 -0.32 20.13
N ILE A 29 -4.86 0.44 19.12
CA ILE A 29 -5.71 1.63 19.32
C ILE A 29 -7.09 1.23 19.85
N ALA A 30 -7.70 0.18 19.32
CA ALA A 30 -8.99 -0.32 19.80
C ALA A 30 -8.90 -0.73 21.28
N GLY A 31 -7.86 -1.49 21.63
CA GLY A 31 -7.58 -1.91 23.00
C GLY A 31 -7.36 -0.73 23.95
N SER A 32 -6.60 0.30 23.53
CA SER A 32 -6.40 1.51 24.34
C SER A 32 -7.69 2.32 24.54
N ASN A 33 -8.67 2.17 23.64
CA ASN A 33 -9.99 2.80 23.75
C ASN A 33 -11.02 1.91 24.49
N GLY A 34 -10.58 0.83 25.15
CA GLY A 34 -11.43 -0.03 25.96
C GLY A 34 -12.25 -1.05 25.16
N TRP A 35 -11.93 -1.27 23.88
CA TRP A 35 -12.61 -2.28 23.09
C TRP A 35 -12.05 -3.66 23.47
N THR A 36 -12.82 -4.41 24.28
CA THR A 36 -12.42 -5.71 24.80
C THR A 36 -13.05 -6.89 24.03
N GLN A 37 -14.04 -6.62 23.18
CA GLN A 37 -14.74 -7.61 22.38
C GLN A 37 -14.95 -7.07 20.97
N MET A 38 -14.81 -7.95 19.97
CA MET A 38 -15.07 -7.64 18.58
C MET A 38 -15.76 -8.84 17.92
N ASP A 39 -16.71 -8.56 17.04
CA ASP A 39 -17.32 -9.61 16.23
C ASP A 39 -16.26 -10.32 15.36
N MET A 40 -16.20 -11.64 15.47
CA MET A 40 -15.19 -12.45 14.79
C MET A 40 -15.40 -12.48 13.27
N GLY A 41 -16.65 -12.36 12.81
CA GLY A 41 -16.98 -12.27 11.39
C GLY A 41 -16.44 -10.97 10.78
N PHE A 42 -16.68 -9.85 11.47
CA PHE A 42 -16.19 -8.54 11.10
C PHE A 42 -14.65 -8.50 11.09
N LEU A 43 -14.00 -8.98 12.17
CA LEU A 43 -12.54 -9.01 12.24
C LEU A 43 -11.96 -9.83 11.07
N ARG A 44 -12.53 -11.00 10.78
CA ARG A 44 -12.09 -11.86 9.67
C ARG A 44 -12.21 -11.15 8.32
N ALA A 45 -13.33 -10.46 8.08
CA ALA A 45 -13.53 -9.68 6.86
C ALA A 45 -12.48 -8.57 6.72
N GLN A 46 -12.18 -7.84 7.81
CA GLN A 46 -11.15 -6.80 7.81
C GLN A 46 -9.75 -7.35 7.56
N VAL A 47 -9.39 -8.50 8.16
CA VAL A 47 -8.08 -9.14 7.95
C VAL A 47 -7.93 -9.56 6.49
N ILE A 48 -8.88 -10.34 5.98
CA ILE A 48 -8.83 -10.86 4.60
C ILE A 48 -8.85 -9.71 3.59
N GLY A 49 -9.72 -8.72 3.81
CA GLY A 49 -9.85 -7.56 2.95
C GLY A 49 -8.58 -6.70 2.94
N SER A 50 -7.97 -6.45 4.11
CA SER A 50 -6.72 -5.70 4.22
C SER A 50 -5.55 -6.46 3.57
N MET A 51 -5.47 -7.78 3.75
CA MET A 51 -4.48 -8.61 3.08
C MET A 51 -4.65 -8.60 1.56
N ALA A 52 -5.89 -8.71 1.06
CA ALA A 52 -6.18 -8.65 -0.35
C ALA A 52 -5.81 -7.28 -0.95
N TYR A 53 -6.09 -6.19 -0.24
CA TYR A 53 -5.66 -4.86 -0.63
C TYR A 53 -4.12 -4.72 -0.63
N GLY A 54 -3.44 -5.25 0.39
CA GLY A 54 -1.99 -5.29 0.45
C GLY A 54 -1.38 -6.07 -0.73
N ALA A 55 -1.94 -7.23 -1.08
CA ALA A 55 -1.55 -8.00 -2.25
C ALA A 55 -1.75 -7.22 -3.55
N PHE A 56 -2.90 -6.57 -3.70
CA PHE A 56 -3.18 -5.68 -4.83
C PHE A 56 -2.10 -4.58 -4.97
N CYS A 57 -1.75 -3.90 -3.88
CA CYS A 57 -0.69 -2.90 -3.87
C CYS A 57 0.67 -3.49 -4.29
N GLY A 58 1.00 -4.68 -3.81
CA GLY A 58 2.21 -5.42 -4.20
C GLY A 58 2.25 -5.77 -5.69
N ILE A 59 1.13 -6.21 -6.26
CA ILE A 59 1.00 -6.52 -7.69
C ILE A 59 1.13 -5.26 -8.54
N VAL A 60 0.40 -4.19 -8.20
CA VAL A 60 0.47 -2.91 -8.92
C VAL A 60 1.89 -2.34 -8.93
N SER A 61 2.65 -2.57 -7.87
CA SER A 61 4.05 -2.12 -7.78
C SER A 61 4.98 -2.77 -8.82
N LEU A 62 4.58 -3.88 -9.46
CA LEU A 62 5.30 -4.48 -10.59
C LEU A 62 5.37 -3.55 -11.81
N VAL A 63 4.53 -2.50 -11.89
CA VAL A 63 4.61 -1.49 -12.95
C VAL A 63 6.00 -0.86 -13.05
N PHE A 64 6.73 -0.76 -11.92
CA PHE A 64 8.08 -0.20 -11.88
C PHE A 64 9.13 -1.10 -12.55
N GLU A 65 8.84 -2.38 -12.77
CA GLU A 65 9.74 -3.32 -13.45
C GLU A 65 9.72 -3.20 -14.97
N SER A 66 8.81 -2.41 -15.55
CA SER A 66 8.76 -2.22 -17.00
C SER A 66 9.82 -1.24 -17.48
N ASP A 67 10.76 -1.67 -18.33
CA ASP A 67 11.78 -0.76 -18.90
C ASP A 67 11.22 0.19 -19.99
N ARG A 68 10.00 -0.06 -20.47
CA ARG A 68 9.38 0.71 -21.56
C ARG A 68 8.66 1.97 -21.09
N MET A 69 8.33 2.05 -19.81
CA MET A 69 7.52 3.14 -19.25
C MET A 69 8.40 4.19 -18.59
N SER A 70 8.06 5.47 -18.79
CA SER A 70 8.72 6.56 -18.08
C SER A 70 8.38 6.52 -16.59
N LEU A 71 9.20 7.15 -15.75
CA LEU A 71 8.95 7.20 -14.32
C LEU A 71 7.60 7.84 -14.00
N ILE A 72 7.22 8.90 -14.72
CA ILE A 72 5.92 9.57 -14.54
C ILE A 72 4.77 8.61 -14.86
N GLN A 73 4.84 7.88 -15.97
CA GLN A 73 3.82 6.89 -16.34
C GLN A 73 3.66 5.82 -15.25
N LYS A 74 4.78 5.26 -14.76
CA LYS A 74 4.79 4.27 -13.68
C LYS A 74 4.13 4.81 -12.40
N THR A 75 4.53 6.00 -11.98
CA THR A 75 3.99 6.66 -10.78
C THR A 75 2.51 6.99 -10.93
N SER A 76 2.08 7.48 -12.09
CA SER A 76 0.66 7.77 -12.34
C SER A 76 -0.18 6.50 -12.29
N ILE A 77 0.24 5.43 -12.97
CA ILE A 77 -0.47 4.14 -12.93
C ILE A 77 -0.59 3.64 -11.49
N GLN A 78 0.51 3.65 -10.74
CA GLN A 78 0.50 3.21 -9.34
C GLN A 78 -0.43 4.07 -8.49
N LEU A 79 -0.31 5.39 -8.55
CA LEU A 79 -1.13 6.31 -7.76
C LEU A 79 -2.63 6.12 -8.04
N PHE A 80 -3.02 6.11 -9.32
CA PHE A 80 -4.43 5.91 -9.67
C PHE A 80 -4.92 4.53 -9.25
N ALA A 81 -4.17 3.47 -9.52
CA ALA A 81 -4.54 2.12 -9.10
C ALA A 81 -4.70 2.02 -7.58
N PHE A 82 -3.81 2.64 -6.82
CA PHE A 82 -3.87 2.70 -5.36
C PHE A 82 -5.10 3.46 -4.86
N VAL A 83 -5.38 4.65 -5.42
CA VAL A 83 -6.57 5.45 -5.06
C VAL A 83 -7.86 4.71 -5.39
N PHE A 84 -7.99 4.15 -6.60
CA PHE A 84 -9.16 3.38 -6.99
C PHE A 84 -9.32 2.10 -6.15
N GLY A 85 -8.21 1.38 -5.92
CA GLY A 85 -8.20 0.22 -5.04
C GLY A 85 -8.65 0.56 -3.63
N TYR A 86 -8.07 1.61 -3.03
CA TYR A 86 -8.44 2.08 -1.70
C TYR A 86 -9.94 2.38 -1.59
N GLY A 87 -10.51 3.00 -2.62
CA GLY A 87 -11.96 3.23 -2.72
C GLY A 87 -12.75 1.93 -2.75
N ILE A 88 -12.45 1.03 -3.69
CA ILE A 88 -13.18 -0.23 -3.87
C ILE A 88 -13.14 -1.09 -2.59
N PHE A 89 -11.95 -1.33 -2.06
CA PHE A 89 -11.77 -2.12 -0.84
C PHE A 89 -12.37 -1.42 0.38
N GLY A 90 -12.19 -0.10 0.50
CA GLY A 90 -12.74 0.66 1.61
C GLY A 90 -14.27 0.72 1.65
N TYR A 91 -14.91 0.84 0.49
CA TYR A 91 -16.37 0.73 0.40
C TYR A 91 -16.85 -0.70 0.72
N ALA A 92 -16.21 -1.72 0.14
CA ALA A 92 -16.58 -3.11 0.38
C ALA A 92 -16.44 -3.55 1.85
N LEU A 93 -15.49 -2.95 2.58
CA LEU A 93 -15.21 -3.26 3.98
C LEU A 93 -15.80 -2.26 4.98
N GLY A 94 -16.53 -1.25 4.50
CA GLY A 94 -17.18 -0.24 5.35
C GLY A 94 -16.20 0.67 6.11
N TRP A 95 -15.06 1.01 5.52
CA TRP A 95 -14.07 1.92 6.13
C TRP A 95 -14.57 3.37 6.24
N PHE A 96 -15.51 3.76 5.40
CA PHE A 96 -16.01 5.13 5.32
C PHE A 96 -17.37 5.26 6.01
N ARG A 97 -17.47 6.16 7.00
CA ARG A 97 -18.72 6.40 7.75
C ARG A 97 -19.61 7.46 7.12
N SER A 98 -19.02 8.38 6.37
CA SER A 98 -19.71 9.48 5.68
C SER A 98 -18.87 9.91 4.48
N PHE A 99 -19.46 10.71 3.58
CA PHE A 99 -18.73 11.25 2.44
C PHE A 99 -17.58 12.18 2.86
N GLU A 100 -17.79 13.00 3.89
CA GLU A 100 -16.74 13.87 4.46
C GLU A 100 -15.59 13.06 5.07
N ASN A 101 -15.92 12.02 5.84
CA ASN A 101 -14.93 11.10 6.40
C ASN A 101 -14.14 10.39 5.30
N MET A 102 -14.82 9.98 4.21
CA MET A 102 -14.16 9.41 3.05
C MET A 102 -13.14 10.38 2.45
N LEU A 103 -13.54 11.62 2.14
CA LEU A 103 -12.64 12.61 1.55
C LEU A 103 -11.42 12.89 2.42
N LEU A 104 -11.60 12.97 3.75
CA LEU A 104 -10.51 13.12 4.70
C LEU A 104 -9.55 11.92 4.64
N MET A 105 -10.08 10.69 4.65
CA MET A 105 -9.28 9.47 4.58
C MET A 105 -8.51 9.35 3.26
N PHE A 106 -9.12 9.72 2.12
CA PHE A 106 -8.43 9.80 0.83
C PHE A 106 -7.31 10.83 0.83
N THR A 107 -7.54 11.99 1.44
CA THR A 107 -6.52 13.05 1.55
C THR A 107 -5.32 12.55 2.35
N ILE A 108 -5.57 11.96 3.52
CA ILE A 108 -4.53 11.36 4.36
C ILE A 108 -3.79 10.25 3.60
N TYR A 109 -4.51 9.39 2.89
CA TYR A 109 -3.94 8.31 2.08
C TYR A 109 -2.99 8.83 1.00
N ILE A 110 -3.40 9.86 0.24
CA ILE A 110 -2.57 10.48 -0.79
C ILE A 110 -1.34 11.15 -0.18
N VAL A 111 -1.48 11.84 0.95
CA VAL A 111 -0.34 12.48 1.65
C VAL A 111 0.68 11.42 2.10
N ILE A 112 0.22 10.33 2.73
CA ILE A 112 1.09 9.23 3.13
C ILE A 112 1.80 8.61 1.92
N TYR A 113 1.06 8.37 0.83
CA TYR A 113 1.64 7.87 -0.42
C TYR A 113 2.75 8.79 -0.93
N MET A 114 2.50 10.10 -0.99
CA MET A 114 3.48 11.08 -1.48
C MET A 114 4.74 11.11 -0.60
N ILE A 115 4.59 11.04 0.72
CA ILE A 115 5.73 10.97 1.65
C ILE A 115 6.57 9.71 1.38
N ILE A 116 5.93 8.54 1.34
CA ILE A 116 6.62 7.27 1.09
C ILE A 116 7.33 7.30 -0.28
N TRP A 117 6.64 7.76 -1.32
CA TRP A 117 7.19 7.85 -2.67
C TRP A 117 8.41 8.79 -2.73
N LEU A 118 8.33 9.97 -2.11
CA LEU A 118 9.44 10.92 -2.05
C LEU A 118 10.64 10.35 -1.29
N CYS A 119 10.42 9.71 -0.14
CA CYS A 119 11.48 9.05 0.61
C CYS A 119 12.20 8.00 -0.25
N ILE A 120 11.45 7.14 -0.95
CA ILE A 120 12.00 6.13 -1.85
C ILE A 120 12.75 6.80 -3.02
N TYR A 121 12.17 7.84 -3.63
CA TYR A 121 12.80 8.56 -4.74
C TYR A 121 14.15 9.16 -4.34
N PHE A 122 14.22 9.87 -3.22
CA PHE A 122 15.48 10.46 -2.75
C PHE A 122 16.51 9.40 -2.38
N PHE A 123 16.08 8.31 -1.74
CA PHE A 123 16.96 7.18 -1.43
C PHE A 123 17.57 6.56 -2.70
N GLN A 124 16.74 6.26 -3.70
CA GLN A 124 17.20 5.66 -4.96
C GLN A 124 18.07 6.63 -5.77
N ARG A 125 17.73 7.92 -5.78
CA ARG A 125 18.56 8.94 -6.42
C ARG A 125 19.95 9.02 -5.78
N ARG A 126 20.01 9.04 -4.45
CA ARG A 126 21.29 9.02 -3.73
C ARG A 126 22.11 7.76 -4.05
N LEU A 127 21.47 6.59 -4.08
CA LEU A 127 22.14 5.34 -4.42
C LEU A 127 22.70 5.36 -5.85
N ALA A 128 21.95 5.89 -6.81
CA ALA A 128 22.41 6.06 -8.19
C ALA A 128 23.62 7.02 -8.28
N ASP A 129 23.58 8.13 -7.53
CA ASP A 129 24.70 9.08 -7.48
C ASP A 129 25.96 8.46 -6.85
N GLU A 130 25.82 7.65 -5.80
CA GLU A 130 26.94 6.92 -5.18
C GLU A 130 27.55 5.87 -6.12
N LEU A 131 26.71 5.12 -6.84
CA LEU A 131 27.18 4.14 -7.84
C LEU A 131 27.92 4.82 -9.01
N ASN A 132 27.42 5.95 -9.51
CA ASN A 132 28.05 6.70 -10.59
C ASN A 132 29.40 7.31 -10.18
N LYS A 133 29.61 7.62 -8.89
CA LYS A 133 30.90 8.07 -8.37
C LYS A 133 31.94 6.96 -8.32
N GLY A 134 31.55 5.70 -8.11
CA GLY A 134 32.46 4.55 -8.10
C GLY A 134 32.91 4.08 -9.48
N ILE A 135 32.29 4.57 -10.56
CA ILE A 135 32.61 4.24 -11.96
C ILE A 135 33.45 5.36 -12.62
N ARG A 136 33.62 6.51 -11.96
CA ARG A 136 34.54 7.59 -12.36
C ARG A 136 35.89 7.43 -11.70
#